data_AF-A0A352C631-F1
#
_entry.id   AF-A0A352C631-F1
#
_cell.length_a   1.000
_cell.length_b   1.000
_cell.length_c   1.000
_cell.angle_alpha   90.00
_cell.angle_beta   90.00
_cell.angle_gamma   90.00
#
_symmetry.space_group_name_H-M   'P 1'
#
loop_
_entity.id
_entity.type
_entity.pdbx_description
1 polymer ?
#
loop_
_entity_poly.entity_id
_entity_poly.type
_entity_poly.pdbx_seq_one_letter_code
_entity_poly.pdbx_strand_id
1 'polypeptide(L)' 'DITKSMYLAELAADFAIKMLKPGGFFLVKIFQGEGFDEYLKMMRASFSKVKILKPDASRDRSREVYLLAK' A
#
# COMPACT_ATOMS: atom_id res chain seq x y z
N ASP A 1 8.83 3.86 -13.56
CA ASP A 1 9.49 4.86 -12.70
C ASP A 1 8.95 4.67 -11.29
N ILE A 2 9.81 4.29 -10.34
CA ILE A 2 9.41 3.89 -8.99
C ILE A 2 8.81 5.08 -8.23
N THR A 3 9.35 6.28 -8.42
CA THR A 3 8.88 7.50 -7.77
C THR A 3 7.46 7.85 -8.22
N LYS A 4 7.16 7.72 -9.53
CA LYS A 4 5.81 7.92 -10.05
C LYS A 4 4.80 6.90 -9.52
N SER A 5 5.24 5.65 -9.31
CA SER A 5 4.39 4.62 -8.71
C SER A 5 4.10 4.89 -7.23
N MET A 6 5.07 5.40 -6.47
CA MET A 6 4.84 5.78 -5.06
C MET A 6 3.83 6.91 -4.95
N TYR A 7 4.00 7.98 -5.72
CA TYR A 7 3.07 9.11 -5.72
C TYR A 7 1.63 8.67 -6.10
N LEU A 8 1.49 7.75 -7.05
CA LEU A 8 0.17 7.18 -7.37
C LEU A 8 -0.43 6.39 -6.20
N ALA A 9 0.38 5.63 -5.46
CA ALA A 9 -0.06 4.90 -4.28
C ALA A 9 -0.49 5.83 -3.14
N GLU A 10 0.16 6.98 -2.98
CA GLU A 10 -0.22 8.04 -2.03
C GLU A 10 -1.57 8.66 -2.40
N LEU A 11 -1.77 9.04 -3.66
CA LEU A 11 -3.06 9.55 -4.15
C LEU A 11 -4.19 8.53 -3.99
N ALA A 12 -3.91 7.26 -4.27
CA ALA A 12 -4.88 6.18 -4.09
C ALA A 12 -5.25 5.97 -2.61
N ALA A 13 -4.28 6.05 -1.70
CA ALA A 13 -4.53 5.97 -0.26
C ALA A 13 -5.36 7.15 0.25
N ASP A 14 -5.02 8.38 -0.16
CA ASP A 14 -5.78 9.59 0.20
C ASP A 14 -7.25 9.49 -0.25
N PHE A 15 -7.48 9.03 -1.48
CA PHE A 15 -8.83 8.76 -1.97
C PHE A 15 -9.55 7.70 -1.13
N ALA A 16 -8.88 6.58 -0.85
CA ALA A 16 -9.47 5.48 -0.08
C ALA A 16 -9.87 5.92 1.33
N ILE A 17 -9.01 6.68 2.01
CA ILE A 17 -9.26 7.21 3.36
C ILE A 17 -10.49 8.12 3.37
N LYS A 18 -10.68 8.93 2.32
CA LYS A 18 -11.82 9.87 2.22
C LYS A 18 -13.13 9.22 1.80
N MET A 19 -13.07 8.14 1.03
CA MET A 19 -14.24 7.61 0.31
C MET A 19 -14.73 6.25 0.82
N LEU A 20 -13.89 5.47 1.49
CA LEU A 20 -14.32 4.18 2.02
C LEU A 20 -15.30 4.37 3.17
N LYS A 21 -16.37 3.56 3.16
CA LYS A 21 -17.26 3.42 4.31
C LYS A 21 -16.49 2.80 5.49
N PRO A 22 -16.93 3.02 6.75
CA PRO A 22 -16.35 2.33 7.89
C PRO A 22 -16.26 0.82 7.68
N GLY A 23 -15.08 0.24 7.92
CA GLY A 23 -14.80 -1.18 7.68
C GLY A 23 -14.52 -1.56 6.23
N GLY A 24 -14.39 -0.58 5.32
CA GLY A 24 -13.93 -0.77 3.95
C GLY A 24 -12.49 -1.25 3.87
N PHE A 25 -12.11 -1.82 2.73
CA PHE A 25 -10.77 -2.36 2.50
C PHE A 25 -10.08 -1.61 1.38
N PHE A 26 -8.77 -1.43 1.53
CA PHE A 26 -7.91 -0.87 0.49
C PHE A 26 -6.75 -1.83 0.21
N LEU A 27 -6.55 -2.17 -1.06
CA LEU A 27 -5.47 -3.04 -1.51
C LEU A 27 -4.64 -2.29 -2.54
N VAL A 28 -3.33 -2.18 -2.29
CA VAL A 28 -2.42 -1.44 -3.17
C VAL A 28 -1.14 -2.22 -3.39
N LYS A 29 -0.65 -2.21 -4.63
CA LYS A 29 0.63 -2.78 -5.03
C LYS A 29 1.72 -1.72 -4.88
N ILE A 30 2.83 -2.08 -4.26
CA ILE A 30 3.95 -1.18 -4.02
C ILE A 30 5.28 -1.90 -4.16
N PHE A 31 6.35 -1.17 -4.48
CA PHE A 31 7.71 -1.71 -4.49
C PHE A 31 8.41 -1.32 -3.19
N GLN A 32 9.01 -2.30 -2.52
CA GLN A 32 9.86 -2.05 -1.36
C GLN A 32 11.11 -1.28 -1.80
N GLY A 33 11.37 -0.17 -1.14
CA GLY A 33 12.42 0.78 -1.47
C GLY A 33 12.22 2.08 -0.71
N GLU A 34 12.77 3.17 -1.25
CA GLU A 34 12.61 4.50 -0.67
C GLU A 34 11.13 4.88 -0.51
N GLY A 35 10.78 5.45 0.65
CA GLY A 35 9.42 5.85 0.99
C GLY A 35 8.49 4.72 1.45
N PHE A 36 8.87 3.45 1.32
CA PHE A 36 7.99 2.32 1.72
C PHE A 36 7.62 2.34 3.21
N ASP A 37 8.58 2.58 4.10
CA ASP A 37 8.33 2.56 5.54
C ASP A 37 7.48 3.76 5.99
N GLU A 38 7.70 4.93 5.39
CA GLU A 38 6.88 6.15 5.59
C GLU A 38 5.43 5.87 5.16
N TYR A 39 5.25 5.30 3.98
CA TYR A 39 3.95 4.92 3.43
C TYR A 39 3.24 3.87 4.30
N LEU A 40 3.96 2.84 4.75
CA LEU A 40 3.41 1.81 5.63
C LEU A 40 2.99 2.39 6.98
N LYS A 41 3.76 3.34 7.53
CA LYS A 41 3.42 4.03 8.77
C LYS A 41 2.14 4.87 8.62
N MET A 42 2.03 5.63 7.53
CA MET A 42 0.81 6.39 7.20
C MET A 42 -0.40 5.45 7.11
N MET A 43 -0.27 4.36 6.35
CA MET A 43 -1.34 3.37 6.20
C MET A 43 -1.78 2.76 7.55
N ARG A 44 -0.84 2.44 8.44
CA ARG A 44 -1.14 1.91 9.78
C ARG A 44 -1.79 2.94 10.71
N ALA A 45 -1.58 4.24 10.46
CA ALA A 45 -2.27 5.29 11.19
C ALA A 45 -3.71 5.50 10.70
N SER A 46 -3.98 5.21 9.42
CA SER A 46 -5.29 5.44 8.79
C SER A 46 -6.24 4.25 8.83
N PHE A 47 -5.72 3.03 8.99
CA PHE A 47 -6.50 1.79 8.97
C PHE A 47 -6.28 0.98 10.25
N SER A 48 -7.32 0.25 10.69
CA SER A 48 -7.28 -0.60 11.88
C SER A 48 -6.26 -1.73 11.78
N LYS A 49 -6.00 -2.22 10.56
CA LYS A 49 -5.04 -3.29 10.30
C LYS A 49 -4.44 -3.17 8.91
N VAL A 50 -3.12 -3.30 8.80
CA VAL A 50 -2.41 -3.37 7.52
C VAL A 50 -1.59 -4.65 7.46
N LYS A 51 -1.78 -5.44 6.41
CA LYS A 51 -1.01 -6.66 6.10
C LYS A 51 -0.16 -6.44 4.87
N ILE A 52 1.10 -6.86 4.94
CA ILE A 52 2.00 -6.95 3.78
C ILE A 52 1.83 -8.35 3.18
N LEU A 53 1.54 -8.42 1.89
CA LEU A 53 1.32 -9.66 1.15
C LEU A 53 2.35 -9.78 0.03
N LYS A 54 3.07 -10.89 0.00
CA LYS A 54 3.93 -11.28 -1.12
C LYS A 54 3.12 -12.25 -2.00
N PRO A 55 2.78 -11.90 -3.25
CA PRO A 55 2.02 -12.82 -4.09
C PRO A 55 2.92 -13.92 -4.64
N ASP A 56 2.44 -15.17 -4.66
CA ASP A 56 3.16 -16.32 -5.22
C ASP A 56 3.47 -16.14 -6.72
N ALA A 57 2.67 -15.33 -7.42
CA ALA A 57 2.89 -14.98 -8.82
C ALA A 57 4.04 -13.97 -9.04
N SER A 58 4.59 -13.36 -7.97
CA SER A 58 5.75 -12.48 -8.10
C SER A 58 7.04 -13.29 -8.11
N ARG A 59 7.97 -12.93 -9.00
CA ARG A 59 9.32 -13.51 -9.00
C ARG A 59 9.98 -13.28 -7.64
N ASP A 60 10.72 -14.26 -7.13
CA ASP A 60 11.40 -14.19 -5.82
C ASP A 60 12.24 -12.92 -5.63
N ARG A 61 12.92 -12.49 -6.71
CA ARG A 61 13.77 -11.28 -6.71
C ARG A 61 13.01 -9.95 -6.81
N SER A 62 11.70 -9.98 -7.05
CA SER A 62 10.90 -8.76 -7.15
C SER A 62 10.81 -8.11 -5.78
N ARG A 63 10.92 -6.78 -5.72
CA ARG A 63 10.64 -6.01 -4.49
C ARG A 63 9.16 -5.67 -4.34
N GLU A 64 8.32 -6.18 -5.23
CA GLU A 64 6.89 -5.94 -5.23
C GLU A 64 6.20 -6.67 -4.08
N VAL A 65 5.34 -5.94 -3.38
CA VAL A 65 4.43 -6.43 -2.35
C VAL A 65 3.08 -5.73 -2.49
N TYR A 66 2.05 -6.29 -1.85
CA TYR A 66 0.76 -5.65 -1.70
C TYR A 66 0.53 -5.26 -0.25
N LEU A 67 -0.04 -4.09 0.00
CA LEU A 67 -0.57 -3.71 1.31
C LEU A 67 -2.08 -3.87 1.30
N LEU A 68 -2.60 -4.75 2.15
CA LEU A 68 -4.02 -4.92 2.42
C LEU A 68 -4.36 -4.20 3.72
N ALA A 69 -5.14 -3.12 3.63
CA ALA A 69 -5.57 -2.31 4.74
C ALA A 69 -7.08 -2.45 5.00
N LYS A 70 -7.46 -2.50 6.28
CA LYS A 70 -8.83 -2.61 6.80
C LYS A 70 -9.08 -1.56 7.87
#